data_AF-E1QNS7-F1
#
_entry.id   AF-E1QNS7-F1
#
_cell.length_a   1.000
_cell.length_b   1.000
_cell.length_c   1.000
_cell.angle_alpha   90.00
_cell.angle_beta   90.00
_cell.angle_gamma   90.00
#
_symmetry.space_group_name_H-M   'P 1'
#
loop_
_entity.id
_entity.type
_entity.pdbx_description
1 polymer ?
#
loop_
_entity_poly.entity_id
_entity_poly.type
_entity_poly.pdbx_seq_one_letter_code
_entity_poly.pdbx_strand_id
1 'polypeptide(L)'
;MVFEAFHIFVDTNVLVKIIYTMTLHRKLNKPKIKILDLLENRTLVIYTDSAIIRELKNVALHNLLSNVDRAKHGWHNVEVNVMEQYCINQLNDMVSKGYIRIIEDDESLKIQREALRYRPKRRVCWKNEIMDQLLSKIPSEDIDIVNSLLYAYDLLATVPRRKGPGITSGKLIFITEDKNLRDFVEGHLACNKCPCANKIITLNYREFKEQLTNIGPRDNK
;
A
#
# COMPACT_ATOMS: atom_id res chain seq x y z
N MET A 1 21.74 5.41 -13.41
CA MET A 1 20.28 5.21 -13.42
C MET A 1 19.81 5.07 -11.99
N VAL A 2 19.01 6.02 -11.51
CA VAL A 2 18.42 5.98 -10.17
C VAL A 2 17.22 5.06 -10.28
N PHE A 3 17.19 3.95 -9.54
CA PHE A 3 15.95 3.20 -9.36
C PHE A 3 14.94 4.16 -8.74
N GLU A 4 13.94 4.60 -9.51
CA GLU A 4 12.77 5.25 -8.94
C GLU A 4 12.17 4.27 -7.94
N ALA A 5 12.15 4.64 -6.66
CA ALA A 5 11.51 3.82 -5.65
C ALA A 5 10.04 3.60 -6.05
N PHE A 6 9.56 2.37 -5.94
CA PHE A 6 8.15 2.03 -6.08
C PHE A 6 7.44 2.42 -4.79
N HIS A 7 6.52 3.37 -4.88
CA HIS A 7 5.64 3.70 -3.78
C HIS A 7 4.28 3.10 -4.09
N ILE A 8 3.80 2.24 -3.20
CA ILE A 8 2.52 1.56 -3.35
C ILE A 8 1.59 1.95 -2.20
N PHE A 9 0.31 2.11 -2.49
CA PHE A 9 -0.75 2.12 -1.48
C PHE A 9 -1.50 0.80 -1.58
N VAL A 10 -1.79 0.17 -0.45
CA VAL A 10 -2.41 -1.16 -0.41
C VAL A 10 -3.64 -1.13 0.47
N ASP A 11 -4.67 -1.88 0.08
CA ASP A 11 -5.81 -2.15 0.96
C ASP A 11 -5.49 -3.24 2.01
N THR A 12 -6.42 -3.48 2.92
CA THR A 12 -6.31 -4.50 3.97
C THR A 12 -6.07 -5.90 3.41
N ASN A 13 -6.81 -6.27 2.36
CA ASN A 13 -6.79 -7.61 1.76
C ASN A 13 -5.45 -7.96 1.09
N VAL A 14 -4.77 -6.98 0.53
CA VAL A 14 -3.43 -7.12 -0.04
C VAL A 14 -2.39 -7.09 1.06
N LEU A 15 -2.50 -6.15 2.00
CA LEU A 15 -1.52 -6.00 3.07
C LEU A 15 -1.44 -7.26 3.93
N VAL A 16 -2.58 -7.88 4.29
CA VAL A 16 -2.59 -9.12 5.07
C VAL A 16 -1.87 -10.26 4.36
N LYS A 17 -2.01 -10.38 3.02
CA LYS A 17 -1.29 -11.38 2.21
C LYS A 17 0.22 -11.12 2.21
N ILE A 18 0.64 -9.85 2.12
CA ILE A 18 2.05 -9.47 2.18
C ILE A 18 2.63 -9.84 3.55
N ILE A 19 1.97 -9.41 4.64
CA ILE A 19 2.41 -9.72 6.01
C ILE A 19 2.52 -11.23 6.22
N TYR A 20 1.47 -11.98 5.86
CA TYR A 20 1.47 -13.44 5.99
C TYR A 20 2.62 -14.10 5.22
N THR A 21 2.86 -13.66 3.98
CA THR A 21 3.96 -14.19 3.14
C THR A 21 5.33 -13.89 3.75
N MET A 22 5.52 -12.68 4.31
CA MET A 22 6.76 -12.31 5.00
C MET A 22 6.97 -13.14 6.27
N THR A 23 5.91 -13.37 7.05
CA THR A 23 5.96 -14.21 8.25
C THR A 23 6.35 -15.64 7.89
N LEU A 24 5.75 -16.21 6.85
CA LEU A 24 6.11 -17.53 6.34
C LEU A 24 7.58 -17.61 5.93
N HIS A 25 8.09 -16.61 5.21
CA HIS A 25 9.48 -16.58 4.77
C HIS A 25 10.44 -16.65 5.97
N ARG A 26 10.23 -15.80 6.98
CA ARG A 26 11.10 -15.75 8.16
C ARG A 26 10.98 -16.96 9.09
N LYS A 27 9.78 -17.53 9.22
CA LYS A 27 9.56 -18.68 10.10
C LYS A 27 10.03 -20.00 9.53
N LEU A 28 9.90 -20.17 8.21
CA LEU A 28 10.11 -21.46 7.55
C LEU A 28 11.41 -21.51 6.73
N ASN A 29 12.25 -20.46 6.80
CA ASN A 29 13.43 -20.30 5.95
C ASN A 29 13.13 -20.58 4.46
N LYS A 30 11.94 -20.18 4.00
CA LYS A 30 11.55 -20.33 2.58
C LYS A 30 12.47 -19.45 1.71
N PRO A 31 12.59 -19.73 0.40
CA PRO A 31 13.37 -18.89 -0.50
C PRO A 31 13.01 -17.42 -0.36
N LYS A 32 14.02 -16.54 -0.43
CA LYS A 32 13.83 -15.10 -0.30
C LYS A 32 12.84 -14.62 -1.37
N ILE A 33 11.82 -13.90 -0.90
CA ILE A 33 10.77 -13.39 -1.77
C ILE A 33 11.18 -12.03 -2.32
N LYS A 34 10.98 -11.81 -3.62
CA LYS A 34 11.40 -10.58 -4.33
C LYS A 34 10.92 -9.29 -3.66
N ILE A 35 9.72 -9.29 -3.08
CA ILE A 35 9.19 -8.14 -2.32
C ILE A 35 10.14 -7.78 -1.16
N LEU A 36 10.66 -8.77 -0.43
CA LEU A 36 11.58 -8.52 0.69
C LEU A 36 12.90 -7.91 0.20
N ASP A 37 13.47 -8.42 -0.90
CA ASP A 37 14.66 -7.81 -1.51
C ASP A 37 14.45 -6.34 -1.85
N LEU A 38 13.29 -6.02 -2.44
CA LEU A 38 12.98 -4.66 -2.84
C LEU A 38 12.78 -3.73 -1.63
N LEU A 39 12.16 -4.23 -0.55
CA LEU A 39 12.00 -3.50 0.72
C LEU A 39 13.36 -3.26 1.39
N GLU A 40 14.20 -4.29 1.50
CA GLU A 40 15.53 -4.21 2.12
C GLU A 40 16.46 -3.25 1.36
N ASN A 41 16.41 -3.28 0.02
CA ASN A 41 17.13 -2.35 -0.84
C ASN A 41 16.51 -0.95 -0.91
N ARG A 42 15.42 -0.70 -0.18
CA ARG A 42 14.65 0.56 -0.15
C ARG A 42 14.16 1.02 -1.54
N THR A 43 13.98 0.07 -2.44
CA THR A 43 13.42 0.27 -3.78
C THR A 43 11.90 0.14 -3.80
N LEU A 44 11.29 -0.38 -2.73
CA LEU A 44 9.85 -0.44 -2.52
C LEU A 44 9.51 0.15 -1.16
N VAL A 45 8.45 0.95 -1.09
CA VAL A 45 7.87 1.47 0.15
C VAL A 45 6.36 1.31 0.09
N ILE A 46 5.79 0.72 1.14
CA ILE A 46 4.35 0.46 1.27
C ILE A 46 3.74 1.56 2.13
N TYR A 47 2.68 2.18 1.62
CA TYR A 47 1.86 3.15 2.33
C TYR A 47 0.50 2.56 2.67
N THR A 48 -0.01 2.94 3.82
CA THR A 48 -1.31 2.53 4.35
C THR A 48 -1.80 3.59 5.33
N ASP A 49 -3.05 3.49 5.76
CA ASP A 49 -3.59 4.29 6.85
C ASP A 49 -3.80 3.48 8.15
N SER A 50 -4.11 4.16 9.24
CA SER A 50 -4.41 3.55 10.54
C SER A 50 -5.68 2.67 10.56
N ALA A 51 -6.67 2.94 9.70
CA ALA A 51 -7.91 2.16 9.62
C ALA A 51 -7.66 0.77 9.02
N ILE A 52 -6.87 0.69 7.95
CA ILE A 52 -6.39 -0.53 7.32
C ILE A 52 -5.55 -1.35 8.31
N ILE A 53 -4.67 -0.70 9.08
CA ILE A 53 -3.88 -1.41 10.12
C ILE A 53 -4.78 -1.99 11.21
N ARG A 54 -5.81 -1.24 11.62
CA ARG A 54 -6.78 -1.70 12.62
C ARG A 54 -7.62 -2.86 12.11
N GLU A 55 -8.14 -2.77 10.89
CA GLU A 55 -8.91 -3.84 10.25
C GLU A 55 -8.05 -5.09 10.05
N LEU A 56 -6.80 -4.92 9.59
CA LEU A 56 -5.85 -6.02 9.43
C LEU A 56 -5.66 -6.77 10.75
N LYS A 57 -5.36 -6.05 11.83
CA LYS A 57 -5.07 -6.64 13.15
C LYS A 57 -6.29 -7.31 13.78
N ASN A 58 -7.47 -6.73 13.61
CA ASN A 58 -8.66 -7.15 14.36
C ASN A 58 -9.57 -8.12 13.60
N VAL A 59 -9.48 -8.17 12.26
CA VAL A 59 -10.43 -8.92 11.43
C VAL A 59 -9.71 -9.72 10.34
N ALA A 60 -9.02 -9.04 9.43
CA ALA A 60 -8.57 -9.69 8.19
C ALA A 60 -7.52 -10.78 8.43
N LEU A 61 -6.63 -10.57 9.40
CA LEU A 61 -5.59 -11.54 9.75
C LEU A 61 -6.20 -12.84 10.31
N HIS A 62 -7.13 -12.73 11.25
CA HIS A 62 -7.84 -13.88 11.80
C HIS A 62 -8.55 -14.66 10.70
N ASN A 63 -9.31 -13.96 9.85
CA ASN A 63 -10.05 -14.57 8.75
C ASN A 63 -9.13 -15.30 7.76
N LEU A 64 -7.98 -14.71 7.40
CA LEU A 64 -7.01 -15.38 6.55
C LEU A 64 -6.48 -16.64 7.23
N LEU A 65 -6.00 -16.53 8.47
CA LEU A 65 -5.31 -17.61 9.17
C LEU A 65 -6.23 -18.78 9.55
N SER A 66 -7.51 -18.52 9.77
CA SER A 66 -8.52 -19.56 10.00
C SER A 66 -8.82 -20.39 8.73
N ASN A 67 -8.52 -19.87 7.54
CA ASN A 67 -8.85 -20.50 6.26
C ASN A 67 -7.63 -21.05 5.49
N VAL A 68 -6.40 -20.78 5.92
CA VAL A 68 -5.22 -21.31 5.25
C VAL A 68 -5.01 -22.80 5.52
N ASP A 69 -4.49 -23.51 4.53
CA ASP A 69 -3.93 -24.85 4.73
C ASP A 69 -2.67 -24.77 5.58
N ARG A 70 -2.85 -24.93 6.90
CA ARG A 70 -1.79 -24.87 7.90
C ARG A 70 -0.71 -25.93 7.66
N ALA A 71 -1.10 -27.14 7.25
CA ALA A 71 -0.15 -28.22 7.02
C ALA A 71 0.78 -27.90 5.84
N LYS A 72 0.20 -27.50 4.70
CA LYS A 72 0.97 -27.08 3.50
C LYS A 72 1.89 -25.90 3.77
N HIS A 73 1.49 -25.02 4.68
CA HIS A 73 2.25 -23.84 5.03
C HIS A 73 3.18 -24.02 6.23
N GLY A 74 3.42 -25.24 6.72
CA GLY A 74 4.39 -25.50 7.79
C GLY A 74 3.95 -25.00 9.18
N TRP A 75 2.66 -24.72 9.35
CA TRP A 75 2.01 -24.37 10.62
C TRP A 75 1.36 -25.59 11.27
N HIS A 76 1.92 -26.78 11.06
CA HIS A 76 1.37 -28.00 11.64
C HIS A 76 1.36 -27.86 13.17
N ASN A 77 0.20 -28.10 13.78
CA ASN A 77 -0.06 -27.95 15.22
C ASN A 77 0.16 -26.54 15.80
N VAL A 78 0.16 -25.49 14.97
CA VAL A 78 0.16 -24.11 15.47
C VAL A 78 -1.26 -23.57 15.50
N GLU A 79 -1.66 -23.04 16.64
CA GLU A 79 -2.97 -22.40 16.84
C GLU A 79 -3.05 -21.07 16.10
N VAL A 80 -4.26 -20.71 15.65
CA VAL A 80 -4.51 -19.47 14.90
C VAL A 80 -4.04 -18.24 15.68
N ASN A 81 -4.33 -18.15 16.98
CA ASN A 81 -3.90 -17.05 17.83
C ASN A 81 -2.36 -16.89 17.89
N VAL A 82 -1.63 -18.00 17.85
CA VAL A 82 -0.15 -17.97 17.83
C VAL A 82 0.36 -17.53 16.46
N MET A 83 -0.28 -17.99 15.38
CA MET A 83 0.02 -17.53 14.01
C MET A 83 -0.23 -16.02 13.87
N GLU A 84 -1.30 -15.51 14.47
CA GLU A 84 -1.63 -14.09 14.50
C GLU A 84 -0.53 -13.28 15.19
N GLN A 85 -0.09 -13.70 16.37
CA GLN A 85 1.00 -13.04 17.08
C GLN A 85 2.27 -12.95 16.22
N TYR A 86 2.62 -14.01 15.48
CA TYR A 86 3.77 -13.96 14.56
C TYR A 86 3.56 -12.97 13.41
N CYS A 87 2.36 -12.87 12.86
CA CYS A 87 2.05 -11.91 11.81
C CYS A 87 2.03 -10.47 12.32
N ILE A 88 1.49 -10.23 13.52
CA ILE A 88 1.49 -8.91 14.16
C ILE A 88 2.94 -8.47 14.48
N ASN A 89 3.76 -9.37 15.00
CA ASN A 89 5.18 -9.09 15.23
C ASN A 89 5.91 -8.76 13.92
N GLN A 90 5.60 -9.49 12.84
CA GLN A 90 6.13 -9.19 11.51
C GLN A 90 5.70 -7.81 11.00
N LEU A 91 4.43 -7.46 11.15
CA LEU A 91 3.92 -6.13 10.79
C LEU A 91 4.65 -5.04 11.56
N ASN A 92 4.77 -5.17 12.89
CA ASN A 92 5.45 -4.20 13.73
C ASN A 92 6.93 -4.04 13.35
N ASP A 93 7.63 -5.12 13.01
CA ASP A 93 9.02 -5.06 12.50
C ASP A 93 9.12 -4.37 11.13
N MET A 94 8.17 -4.62 10.23
CA MET A 94 8.15 -3.93 8.93
C MET A 94 7.87 -2.43 9.07
N VAL A 95 7.03 -2.04 10.03
CA VAL A 95 6.79 -0.63 10.37
C VAL A 95 8.05 0.00 10.99
N SER A 96 8.69 -0.65 11.97
CA SER A 96 9.89 -0.11 12.61
C SER A 96 11.07 0.07 11.66
N LYS A 97 11.17 -0.80 10.63
CA LYS A 97 12.16 -0.69 9.55
C LYS A 97 11.80 0.34 8.48
N GLY A 98 10.60 0.92 8.54
CA GLY A 98 10.11 1.89 7.56
C GLY A 98 9.71 1.29 6.21
N TYR A 99 9.52 -0.04 6.13
CA TYR A 99 9.03 -0.73 4.94
C TYR A 99 7.54 -0.46 4.72
N ILE A 100 6.80 -0.38 5.82
CA ILE A 100 5.41 0.08 5.86
C ILE A 100 5.39 1.44 6.55
N ARG A 101 4.74 2.41 5.91
CA ARG A 101 4.59 3.77 6.39
C ARG A 101 3.12 4.08 6.56
N ILE A 102 2.71 4.26 7.82
CA ILE A 102 1.35 4.67 8.16
C ILE A 102 1.27 6.18 8.00
N ILE A 103 0.41 6.64 7.12
CA ILE A 103 0.41 8.04 6.68
C ILE A 103 0.13 9.00 7.84
N GLU A 104 -0.75 8.62 8.76
CA GLU A 104 -1.12 9.42 9.94
C GLU A 104 0.00 9.44 11.01
N ASP A 105 0.80 8.39 11.10
CA ASP A 105 1.78 8.23 12.19
C ASP A 105 3.20 8.61 11.78
N ASP A 106 3.45 8.77 10.48
CA ASP A 106 4.79 9.05 10.00
C ASP A 106 5.20 10.52 10.20
N GLU A 107 6.15 10.73 11.13
CA GLU A 107 6.71 12.04 11.47
C GLU A 107 7.40 12.71 10.28
N SER A 108 8.06 11.94 9.41
CA SER A 108 8.75 12.51 8.24
C SER A 108 7.79 12.92 7.12
N LEU A 109 6.51 12.53 7.21
CA LEU A 109 5.41 13.03 6.37
C LEU A 109 4.68 14.22 7.00
N LYS A 110 4.85 14.48 8.30
CA LYS A 110 4.12 15.52 9.05
C LYS A 110 4.28 16.92 8.46
N ILE A 111 5.50 17.26 8.04
CA ILE A 111 5.79 18.56 7.38
C ILE A 111 4.99 18.69 6.07
N GLN A 112 4.90 17.62 5.30
CA GLN A 112 4.15 17.60 4.04
C GLN A 112 2.65 17.66 4.30
N ARG A 113 2.15 16.97 5.34
CA ARG A 113 0.75 17.05 5.80
C ARG A 113 0.37 18.48 6.17
N GLU A 114 1.19 19.16 6.95
CA GLU A 114 0.98 20.58 7.30
C GLU A 114 1.04 21.48 6.06
N ALA A 115 1.99 21.25 5.15
CA ALA A 115 2.05 22.01 3.90
C ALA A 115 0.77 21.84 3.05
N LEU A 116 0.17 20.65 3.01
CA LEU A 116 -1.10 20.39 2.31
C LEU A 116 -2.30 21.03 3.03
N ARG A 117 -2.27 21.13 4.36
CA ARG A 117 -3.29 21.85 5.15
C ARG A 117 -3.33 23.33 4.79
N TYR A 118 -2.18 24.00 4.82
CA TYR A 118 -2.11 25.45 4.59
C TYR A 118 -2.03 25.88 3.12
N ARG A 119 -1.81 24.95 2.18
CA ARG A 119 -1.70 25.25 0.74
C ARG A 119 -2.67 24.38 -0.08
N PRO A 120 -3.99 24.62 0.00
CA PRO A 120 -5.00 23.78 -0.66
C PRO A 120 -4.81 23.70 -2.19
N LYS A 121 -4.24 24.74 -2.83
CA LYS A 121 -3.89 24.74 -4.26
C LYS A 121 -2.87 23.65 -4.67
N ARG A 122 -2.16 23.04 -3.72
CA ARG A 122 -1.22 21.94 -3.97
C ARG A 122 -1.89 20.57 -4.00
N ARG A 123 -3.10 20.45 -3.45
CA ARG A 123 -3.88 19.22 -3.52
C ARG A 123 -4.34 19.04 -4.95
N VAL A 124 -4.12 17.85 -5.51
CA VAL A 124 -4.56 17.50 -6.86
C VAL A 124 -5.79 16.62 -6.74
N CYS A 125 -5.66 15.52 -6.01
CA CYS A 125 -6.66 14.47 -5.88
C CYS A 125 -7.51 14.59 -4.62
N TRP A 126 -6.96 15.12 -3.54
CA TRP A 126 -7.62 15.22 -2.24
C TRP A 126 -8.24 16.61 -2.02
N LYS A 127 -9.19 16.97 -2.90
CA LYS A 127 -9.92 18.24 -2.84
C LYS A 127 -11.34 18.03 -2.36
N ASN A 128 -11.91 19.00 -1.65
CA ASN A 128 -13.29 18.95 -1.18
C ASN A 128 -14.27 18.65 -2.32
N GLU A 129 -14.12 19.32 -3.47
CA GLU A 129 -14.95 19.10 -4.66
C GLU A 129 -14.92 17.65 -5.16
N ILE A 130 -13.76 16.98 -5.05
CA ILE A 130 -13.61 15.58 -5.43
C ILE A 130 -14.29 14.73 -4.36
N MET A 131 -14.01 14.97 -3.08
CA MET A 131 -14.62 14.24 -1.97
C MET A 131 -16.15 14.33 -2.01
N ASP A 132 -16.72 15.51 -2.25
CA ASP A 132 -18.16 15.73 -2.37
C ASP A 132 -18.77 14.95 -3.54
N GLN A 133 -18.03 14.84 -4.66
CA GLN A 133 -18.44 14.00 -5.80
C GLN A 133 -18.38 12.50 -5.48
N LEU A 134 -17.47 12.07 -4.61
CA LEU A 134 -17.30 10.65 -4.23
C LEU A 134 -18.40 10.19 -3.26
N LEU A 135 -18.79 11.04 -2.31
CA LEU A 135 -19.78 10.71 -1.27
C LEU A 135 -21.12 10.19 -1.81
N SER A 136 -21.46 10.53 -3.06
CA SER A 136 -22.71 10.09 -3.71
C SER A 136 -22.57 8.84 -4.59
N LYS A 137 -21.36 8.35 -4.83
CA LYS A 137 -21.06 7.32 -5.85
C LYS A 137 -20.35 6.09 -5.32
N ILE A 138 -19.67 6.20 -4.20
CA ILE A 138 -18.91 5.10 -3.60
C ILE A 138 -19.72 4.46 -2.46
N PRO A 139 -19.67 3.13 -2.29
CA PRO A 139 -20.15 2.49 -1.06
C PRO A 139 -19.56 3.14 0.19
N SER A 140 -20.36 3.30 1.24
CA SER A 140 -19.93 3.98 2.47
C SER A 140 -18.74 3.30 3.15
N GLU A 141 -18.63 1.98 2.98
CA GLU A 141 -17.53 1.15 3.48
C GLU A 141 -16.18 1.45 2.82
N ASP A 142 -16.17 1.96 1.59
CA ASP A 142 -14.95 2.24 0.82
C ASP A 142 -14.49 3.71 0.93
N ILE A 143 -15.31 4.59 1.50
CA ILE A 143 -15.02 6.04 1.61
C ILE A 143 -13.68 6.28 2.29
N ASP A 144 -13.42 5.59 3.40
CA ASP A 144 -12.21 5.79 4.19
C ASP A 144 -10.97 5.37 3.41
N ILE A 145 -11.00 4.21 2.74
CA ILE A 145 -9.89 3.71 1.94
C ILE A 145 -9.60 4.65 0.77
N VAL A 146 -10.63 5.13 0.08
CA VAL A 146 -10.47 6.07 -1.03
C VAL A 146 -9.95 7.42 -0.55
N ASN A 147 -10.46 7.93 0.58
CA ASN A 147 -9.97 9.17 1.17
C ASN A 147 -8.47 9.07 1.48
N SER A 148 -8.06 7.98 2.12
CA SER A 148 -6.66 7.69 2.43
C SER A 148 -5.80 7.52 1.19
N LEU A 149 -6.30 6.87 0.14
CA LEU A 149 -5.60 6.73 -1.15
C LEU A 149 -5.34 8.09 -1.80
N LEU A 150 -6.36 8.96 -1.86
CA LEU A 150 -6.24 10.30 -2.45
C LEU A 150 -5.30 11.17 -1.61
N TYR A 151 -5.40 11.05 -0.29
CA TYR A 151 -4.49 11.73 0.63
C TYR A 151 -3.05 11.26 0.48
N ALA A 152 -2.83 9.94 0.37
CA ALA A 152 -1.53 9.33 0.12
C ALA A 152 -0.93 9.86 -1.19
N TYR A 153 -1.73 9.90 -2.25
CA TYR A 153 -1.27 10.45 -3.53
C TYR A 153 -0.82 11.90 -3.37
N ASP A 154 -1.66 12.78 -2.82
CA ASP A 154 -1.31 14.19 -2.70
C ASP A 154 -0.10 14.41 -1.78
N LEU A 155 0.03 13.63 -0.71
CA LEU A 155 1.16 13.66 0.21
C LEU A 155 2.49 13.27 -0.46
N LEU A 156 2.44 12.32 -1.38
CA LEU A 156 3.62 11.77 -2.06
C LEU A 156 3.97 12.51 -3.35
N ALA A 157 2.98 13.02 -4.08
CA ALA A 157 3.13 13.53 -5.45
C ALA A 157 3.29 15.05 -5.58
N THR A 158 2.96 15.85 -4.56
CA THR A 158 2.77 17.32 -4.74
C THR A 158 3.82 18.21 -4.07
N VAL A 159 4.93 17.64 -3.57
CA VAL A 159 5.99 18.42 -2.91
C VAL A 159 7.27 18.45 -3.75
N PRO A 160 7.70 19.63 -4.25
CA PRO A 160 9.03 19.77 -4.83
C PRO A 160 10.08 19.51 -3.76
N ARG A 161 10.92 18.47 -3.91
CA ARG A 161 12.06 18.22 -3.03
C ARG A 161 13.34 18.73 -3.68
N ARG A 162 14.15 19.46 -2.90
CA ARG A 162 15.44 20.01 -3.36
C ARG A 162 16.57 18.97 -3.43
N LYS A 163 16.49 17.80 -2.76
CA LYS A 163 17.62 16.84 -2.63
C LYS A 163 17.22 15.37 -2.28
N GLY A 164 16.55 14.61 -3.14
CA GLY A 164 16.42 13.15 -2.94
C GLY A 164 15.25 12.47 -3.67
N PRO A 165 15.27 11.11 -3.80
CA PRO A 165 14.22 10.37 -4.49
C PRO A 165 12.93 10.43 -3.67
N GLY A 166 11.96 11.12 -4.25
CA GLY A 166 10.56 11.20 -3.84
C GLY A 166 9.81 11.64 -5.09
N ILE A 167 8.59 11.13 -5.26
CA ILE A 167 7.86 11.17 -6.52
C ILE A 167 7.50 12.61 -6.92
N THR A 168 8.40 13.29 -7.61
CA THR A 168 8.04 14.37 -8.52
C THR A 168 7.52 13.69 -9.80
N SER A 169 6.22 13.83 -10.09
CA SER A 169 5.55 13.43 -11.36
C SER A 169 5.18 11.95 -11.60
N GLY A 170 5.41 11.06 -10.66
CA GLY A 170 5.08 9.64 -10.80
C GLY A 170 3.64 9.28 -10.43
N LYS A 171 3.22 8.11 -10.91
CA LYS A 171 1.92 7.52 -10.61
C LYS A 171 2.00 6.75 -9.28
N LEU A 172 0.98 6.87 -8.45
CA LEU A 172 0.83 6.01 -7.27
C LEU A 172 0.23 4.67 -7.70
N ILE A 173 0.86 3.57 -7.33
CA ILE A 173 0.29 2.24 -7.57
C ILE A 173 -0.62 1.93 -6.39
N PHE A 174 -1.91 1.79 -6.65
CA PHE A 174 -2.89 1.28 -5.72
C PHE A 174 -3.09 -0.22 -5.96
N ILE A 175 -2.87 -1.04 -4.93
CA ILE A 175 -3.07 -2.48 -5.03
C ILE A 175 -4.29 -2.87 -4.21
N THR A 176 -5.27 -3.47 -4.88
CA THR A 176 -6.51 -3.95 -4.27
C THR A 176 -6.97 -5.25 -4.93
N GLU A 177 -7.60 -6.11 -4.13
CA GLU A 177 -8.26 -7.32 -4.61
C GLU A 177 -9.78 -7.15 -4.66
N ASP A 178 -10.28 -6.01 -4.19
CA ASP A 178 -11.69 -5.64 -4.30
C ASP A 178 -11.95 -5.11 -5.71
N LYS A 179 -12.77 -5.85 -6.46
CA LYS A 179 -13.12 -5.51 -7.83
C LYS A 179 -13.97 -4.24 -7.91
N ASN A 180 -14.90 -4.03 -6.98
CA ASN A 180 -15.77 -2.87 -6.99
C ASN A 180 -14.96 -1.61 -6.69
N LEU A 181 -14.08 -1.67 -5.69
CA LEU A 181 -13.17 -0.58 -5.35
C LEU A 181 -12.21 -0.27 -6.51
N ARG A 182 -11.67 -1.31 -7.16
CA ARG A 182 -10.84 -1.15 -8.36
C ARG A 182 -11.59 -0.45 -9.48
N ASP A 183 -12.75 -0.98 -9.88
CA ASP A 183 -13.57 -0.46 -10.97
C ASP A 183 -14.00 0.98 -10.68
N PHE A 184 -14.29 1.29 -9.41
CA PHE A 184 -14.59 2.63 -8.95
C PHE A 184 -13.39 3.58 -9.13
N VAL A 185 -12.21 3.21 -8.64
CA VAL A 185 -11.00 4.04 -8.77
C VAL A 185 -10.65 4.26 -10.24
N GLU A 186 -10.69 3.22 -11.07
CA GLU A 186 -10.41 3.33 -12.51
C GLU A 186 -11.43 4.23 -13.22
N GLY A 187 -12.72 4.01 -12.97
CA GLY A 187 -13.80 4.69 -13.68
C GLY A 187 -14.08 6.12 -13.23
N HIS A 188 -13.82 6.46 -11.96
CA HIS A 188 -14.26 7.74 -11.38
C HIS A 188 -13.11 8.62 -10.89
N LEU A 189 -11.94 8.04 -10.58
CA LEU A 189 -10.81 8.79 -10.05
C LEU A 189 -9.67 8.88 -11.05
N ALA A 190 -9.23 7.75 -11.60
CA ALA A 190 -7.99 7.62 -12.34
C ALA A 190 -8.16 7.75 -13.87
N CYS A 191 -9.36 7.72 -14.42
CA CYS A 191 -9.56 7.85 -15.87
C CYS A 191 -8.99 9.17 -16.44
N ASN A 192 -8.73 9.24 -17.75
CA ASN A 192 -8.14 10.41 -18.42
C ASN A 192 -8.86 11.74 -18.14
N LYS A 193 -10.19 11.69 -17.95
CA LYS A 193 -11.05 12.86 -17.70
C LYS A 193 -11.48 12.99 -16.24
N CYS A 194 -11.01 12.09 -15.38
CA CYS A 194 -11.35 12.03 -13.97
C CYS A 194 -10.43 12.96 -13.16
N PRO A 195 -10.80 13.27 -11.90
CA PRO A 195 -10.08 14.26 -11.11
C PRO A 195 -8.59 13.95 -10.88
N CYS A 196 -8.21 12.66 -10.88
CA CYS A 196 -6.82 12.22 -10.75
C CYS A 196 -6.15 11.84 -12.08
N ALA A 197 -6.79 11.95 -13.25
CA ALA A 197 -6.18 11.87 -14.59
C ALA A 197 -4.90 11.00 -14.72
N ASN A 198 -5.03 9.67 -14.60
CA ASN A 198 -3.96 8.64 -14.67
C ASN A 198 -2.86 8.70 -13.62
N LYS A 199 -3.05 9.48 -12.56
CA LYS A 199 -2.07 9.62 -11.47
C LYS A 199 -2.08 8.45 -10.50
N ILE A 200 -3.12 7.63 -10.56
CA ILE A 200 -3.26 6.39 -9.80
C ILE A 200 -3.31 5.24 -10.81
N ILE A 201 -2.52 4.19 -10.59
CA ILE A 201 -2.61 2.92 -11.32
C ILE A 201 -3.10 1.86 -10.36
N THR A 202 -4.19 1.21 -10.70
CA THR A 202 -4.75 0.07 -9.97
C THR A 202 -4.17 -1.24 -10.48
N LEU A 203 -3.78 -2.11 -9.55
CA LEU A 203 -3.35 -3.48 -9.83
C LEU A 203 -3.97 -4.43 -8.80
N ASN A 204 -4.19 -5.68 -9.17
CA ASN A 204 -4.37 -6.75 -8.19
C ASN A 204 -3.02 -7.29 -7.71
N TYR A 205 -3.02 -8.11 -6.67
CA TYR A 205 -1.77 -8.61 -6.08
C TYR A 205 -0.98 -9.51 -7.04
N ARG A 206 -1.65 -10.22 -7.95
CA ARG A 206 -0.99 -11.06 -8.95
C ARG A 206 -0.26 -10.19 -9.99
N GLU A 207 -0.95 -9.22 -10.56
CA GLU A 207 -0.42 -8.24 -11.51
C GLU A 207 0.77 -7.48 -10.91
N PHE A 208 0.65 -7.07 -9.64
CA PHE A 208 1.76 -6.45 -8.93
C PHE A 208 2.99 -7.35 -8.85
N LYS A 209 2.84 -8.61 -8.45
CA LYS A 209 3.96 -9.57 -8.41
C LYS A 209 4.59 -9.79 -9.78
N GLU A 210 3.78 -9.86 -10.84
CA GLU A 210 4.25 -9.99 -12.22
C GLU A 210 5.06 -8.77 -12.65
N GLN A 211 4.61 -7.56 -12.31
CA GLN A 211 5.38 -6.34 -12.54
C GLN A 211 6.70 -6.34 -11.78
N LEU A 212 6.69 -6.80 -10.51
CA LEU A 212 7.92 -6.96 -9.74
C LEU A 212 8.89 -7.89 -10.44
N THR A 213 8.47 -9.04 -10.97
CA THR A 213 9.37 -9.97 -11.69
C THR A 213 10.04 -9.34 -12.91
N ASN A 214 9.36 -8.47 -13.64
CA ASN A 214 9.89 -7.79 -14.83
C ASN A 214 10.90 -6.67 -14.51
N ILE A 215 11.03 -6.27 -13.23
CA ILE A 215 12.05 -5.33 -12.74
C ILE A 215 13.32 -6.12 -12.39
N GLY A 216 13.90 -6.81 -13.38
CA GLY A 216 15.25 -7.39 -13.31
C GLY A 216 16.31 -6.35 -13.70
N PRO A 217 17.61 -6.58 -13.43
CA PRO A 217 18.65 -5.69 -13.93
C PRO A 217 18.52 -5.65 -15.46
N ARG A 218 18.25 -4.47 -16.02
CA ARG A 218 18.55 -4.23 -17.43
C ARG A 218 20.06 -4.25 -17.49
N ASP A 219 20.63 -5.35 -17.98
CA ASP A 219 22.03 -5.39 -18.36
C ASP A 219 22.30 -4.16 -19.23
N ASN A 220 23.19 -3.30 -18.76
CA ASN A 220 23.71 -2.19 -19.54
C ASN A 220 24.39 -2.81 -20.78
N LYS A 221 23.73 -2.76 -21.92
CA LYS A 221 24.39 -2.77 -23.23
C LYS A 221 24.69 -1.33 -23.62
#